data_AF-A0A2D3WBG6-F1
#
_entry.id   AF-A0A2D3WBG6-F1
#
_cell.length_a   1.000
_cell.length_b   1.000
_cell.length_c   1.000
_cell.angle_alpha   90.00
_cell.angle_beta   90.00
_cell.angle_gamma   90.00
#
_symmetry.space_group_name_H-M   'P 1'
#
loop_
_entity.id
_entity.type
_entity.pdbx_description
1 polymer ?
#
loop_
_entity_poly.entity_id
_entity_poly.type
_entity_poly.pdbx_seq_one_letter_code
_entity_poly.pdbx_strand_id
1 'polypeptide(L)'
;LEKKVLATFMVVCIFGNTAFVGFSYIESLYSKHELVYALVYDQIGSFVALLTLGMILIAWGSGHEEKKTLTQKLKILLTPPLQAIIFAVLLHGVEFPSYVEGILLKLEATLIPLVTMIVGMKLEIKAFKNYFKESLYALGIKMLLVPLVMLVVLYPFYDFDATYMKVTFIEIAMPPMTMATVLAIRGGLNKDLAINTLGMGILASFLIIPIWNLIINI
;
A
#
# COMPACT_ATOMS: atom_id res chain seq x y z
N LEU A 1 -22.23 12.71 -0.57
CA LEU A 1 -20.90 13.28 -0.86
C LEU A 1 -20.89 13.78 -2.30
N GLU A 2 -20.33 14.97 -2.56
CA GLU A 2 -20.08 15.42 -3.94
C GLU A 2 -19.20 14.39 -4.69
N LYS A 3 -19.33 14.31 -6.02
CA LYS A 3 -18.69 13.25 -6.84
C LYS A 3 -17.19 13.13 -6.59
N LYS A 4 -16.47 14.27 -6.53
CA LYS A 4 -15.03 14.29 -6.25
C LYS A 4 -14.70 13.77 -4.86
N VAL A 5 -15.50 14.12 -3.85
CA VAL A 5 -15.30 13.68 -2.47
C VAL A 5 -15.57 12.18 -2.35
N LEU A 6 -16.64 11.69 -2.99
CA LEU A 6 -16.97 10.26 -3.01
C LEU A 6 -15.88 9.43 -3.71
N ALA A 7 -15.39 9.87 -4.87
CA ALA A 7 -14.31 9.17 -5.55
C ALA A 7 -13.01 9.19 -4.73
N THR A 8 -12.70 10.31 -4.08
CA THR A 8 -11.54 10.39 -3.16
C THR A 8 -11.69 9.38 -2.03
N PHE A 9 -12.86 9.34 -1.40
CA PHE A 9 -13.19 8.40 -0.33
C PHE A 9 -12.99 6.95 -0.77
N MET A 10 -13.50 6.57 -1.94
CA MET A 10 -13.31 5.23 -2.50
C MET A 10 -11.83 4.89 -2.70
N VAL A 11 -11.04 5.81 -3.28
CA VAL A 11 -9.61 5.60 -3.53
C VAL A 11 -8.86 5.38 -2.21
N VAL A 12 -9.08 6.20 -1.18
CA VAL A 12 -8.39 6.05 0.11
C VAL A 12 -8.87 4.84 0.91
N CYS A 13 -10.10 4.36 0.67
CA CYS A 13 -10.63 3.15 1.30
C CYS A 13 -10.16 1.84 0.65
N ILE A 14 -9.86 1.83 -0.64
CA ILE A 14 -9.49 0.61 -1.36
C ILE A 14 -7.99 0.35 -1.22
N PHE A 15 -7.16 1.34 -1.53
CA PHE A 15 -5.72 1.15 -1.69
C PHE A 15 -4.96 1.36 -0.38
N GLY A 16 -4.27 0.30 0.09
CA GLY A 16 -3.44 0.32 1.30
C GLY A 16 -1.97 0.65 1.02
N ASN A 17 -1.32 1.31 1.97
CA ASN A 17 0.08 1.73 1.94
C ASN A 17 1.01 0.56 2.23
N THR A 18 1.10 -0.31 1.25
CA THR A 18 1.61 -1.67 1.36
C THR A 18 3.14 -1.68 1.12
N ALA A 19 3.64 -0.92 0.14
CA ALA A 19 5.08 -0.72 -0.03
C ALA A 19 5.80 0.15 1.02
N PHE A 20 5.27 1.33 1.38
CA PHE A 20 6.04 2.24 2.24
C PHE A 20 5.85 1.91 3.72
N VAL A 21 4.60 1.83 4.16
CA VAL A 21 4.28 1.59 5.57
C VAL A 21 4.25 0.08 5.85
N GLY A 22 3.68 -0.72 4.95
CA GLY A 22 3.63 -2.17 5.07
C GLY A 22 5.01 -2.79 5.22
N PHE A 23 5.95 -2.52 4.32
CA PHE A 23 7.31 -3.08 4.43
C PHE A 23 8.00 -2.74 5.76
N SER A 24 7.88 -1.50 6.25
CA SER A 24 8.40 -1.14 7.58
C SER A 24 7.76 -1.95 8.72
N TYR A 25 6.45 -2.21 8.67
CA TYR A 25 5.79 -3.03 9.67
C TYR A 25 6.17 -4.50 9.56
N ILE A 26 6.20 -5.07 8.35
CA ILE A 26 6.54 -6.48 8.14
C ILE A 26 7.94 -6.77 8.63
N GLU A 27 8.89 -5.88 8.34
CA GLU A 27 10.25 -6.00 8.86
C GLU A 27 10.28 -5.93 10.40
N SER A 28 9.55 -4.98 10.99
CA SER A 28 9.54 -4.78 12.44
C SER A 28 8.80 -5.88 13.22
N LEU A 29 7.78 -6.51 12.62
CA LEU A 29 6.91 -7.49 13.29
C LEU A 29 7.33 -8.94 13.01
N TYR A 30 7.96 -9.20 11.87
CA TYR A 30 8.42 -10.51 11.46
C TYR A 30 9.94 -10.46 11.25
N SER A 31 10.43 -10.58 10.01
CA SER A 31 11.82 -10.35 9.68
C SER A 31 11.96 -9.87 8.23
N LYS A 32 13.20 -9.63 7.82
CA LYS A 32 13.53 -9.24 6.46
C LYS A 32 13.17 -10.31 5.42
N HIS A 33 13.19 -11.58 5.80
CA HIS A 33 12.90 -12.69 4.87
C HIS A 33 11.44 -12.72 4.42
N GLU A 34 10.52 -12.26 5.28
CA GLU A 34 9.09 -12.21 5.01
C GLU A 34 8.67 -11.05 4.10
N LEU A 35 9.56 -10.07 3.87
CA LEU A 35 9.31 -8.95 2.96
C LEU A 35 8.95 -9.40 1.55
N VAL A 36 9.40 -10.59 1.13
CA VAL A 36 9.04 -11.15 -0.17
C VAL A 36 7.53 -11.33 -0.33
N TYR A 37 6.82 -11.72 0.73
CA TYR A 37 5.36 -11.89 0.70
C TYR A 37 4.65 -10.53 0.57
N ALA A 38 5.12 -9.54 1.32
CA ALA A 38 4.62 -8.17 1.23
C ALA A 38 4.86 -7.55 -0.15
N LEU A 39 6.05 -7.78 -0.71
CA LEU A 39 6.42 -7.32 -2.05
C LEU A 39 5.50 -7.90 -3.12
N VAL A 40 5.23 -9.22 -3.06
CA VAL A 40 4.31 -9.88 -4.00
C VAL A 40 2.91 -9.30 -3.87
N TYR A 41 2.41 -9.13 -2.64
CA TYR A 41 1.09 -8.55 -2.39
C TYR A 41 0.97 -7.11 -2.93
N ASP A 42 1.94 -6.25 -2.62
CA ASP A 42 1.95 -4.85 -3.06
C ASP A 42 2.04 -4.76 -4.58
N GLN A 43 3.01 -5.44 -5.19
CA GLN A 43 3.33 -5.22 -6.60
C GLN A 43 2.35 -5.89 -7.55
N ILE A 44 1.94 -7.13 -7.26
CA ILE A 44 1.03 -7.87 -8.14
C ILE A 44 -0.44 -7.55 -7.82
N GLY A 45 -0.76 -7.40 -6.53
CA GLY A 45 -2.13 -7.11 -6.09
C GLY A 45 -2.42 -5.62 -6.08
N SER A 46 -1.88 -4.92 -5.10
CA SER A 46 -2.27 -3.55 -4.74
C SER A 46 -1.94 -2.52 -5.83
N PHE A 47 -0.73 -2.58 -6.39
CA PHE A 47 -0.21 -1.60 -7.35
C PHE A 47 -0.84 -1.76 -8.73
N VAL A 48 -0.99 -3.00 -9.23
CA VAL A 48 -1.74 -3.27 -10.47
C VAL A 48 -3.20 -2.83 -10.33
N ALA A 49 -3.84 -3.10 -9.19
CA ALA A 49 -5.19 -2.64 -8.91
C ALA A 49 -5.30 -1.10 -8.91
N LEU A 50 -4.30 -0.39 -8.36
CA LEU A 50 -4.26 1.07 -8.39
C LEU A 50 -4.18 1.59 -9.83
N LEU A 51 -3.29 1.02 -10.63
CA LEU A 51 -3.06 1.48 -12.00
C LEU A 51 -4.21 1.13 -12.96
N THR A 52 -5.05 0.18 -12.58
CA THR A 52 -6.27 -0.20 -13.31
C THR A 52 -7.51 0.47 -12.69
N LEU A 53 -8.06 -0.13 -11.64
CA LEU A 53 -9.28 0.31 -10.96
C LEU A 53 -9.12 1.71 -10.34
N GLY A 54 -7.98 1.99 -9.73
CA GLY A 54 -7.75 3.30 -9.11
C GLY A 54 -7.78 4.43 -10.13
N MET A 55 -7.12 4.24 -11.27
CA MET A 55 -7.17 5.22 -12.36
C MET A 55 -8.58 5.42 -12.94
N ILE A 56 -9.37 4.35 -13.06
CA ILE A 56 -10.77 4.42 -13.48
C ILE A 56 -11.60 5.25 -12.50
N LEU A 57 -11.47 4.98 -11.19
CA LEU A 57 -12.16 5.72 -10.14
C LEU A 57 -11.78 7.21 -10.12
N ILE A 58 -10.50 7.51 -10.32
CA ILE A 58 -9.98 8.88 -10.36
C ILE A 58 -10.55 9.64 -11.56
N ALA A 59 -10.49 9.05 -12.75
CA ALA A 59 -11.04 9.63 -13.98
C ALA A 59 -12.56 9.87 -13.86
N TRP A 60 -13.29 8.86 -13.39
CA TRP A 60 -14.72 8.99 -13.14
C TRP A 60 -15.03 10.12 -12.15
N GLY A 61 -14.33 10.17 -11.02
CA GLY A 61 -14.54 11.15 -9.96
C GLY A 61 -14.24 12.58 -10.37
N SER A 62 -13.21 12.78 -11.19
CA SER A 62 -12.79 14.11 -11.66
C SER A 62 -13.62 14.65 -12.81
N GLY A 63 -14.51 13.82 -13.39
CA GLY A 63 -15.31 14.17 -14.55
C GLY A 63 -14.50 14.26 -15.85
N HIS A 64 -13.24 13.81 -15.82
CA HIS A 64 -12.39 13.71 -16.99
C HIS A 64 -12.28 12.25 -17.39
N GLU A 65 -12.78 11.88 -18.57
CA GLU A 65 -12.31 10.65 -19.19
C GLU A 65 -10.83 10.85 -19.54
N GLU A 66 -9.93 10.32 -18.72
CA GLU A 66 -8.56 10.09 -19.17
C GLU A 66 -8.63 9.08 -20.32
N LYS A 67 -8.76 9.58 -21.56
CA LYS A 67 -8.50 8.80 -22.77
C LYS A 67 -7.01 8.54 -22.87
N LYS A 68 -6.49 7.71 -21.98
CA LYS A 68 -5.10 7.23 -22.04
C LYS A 68 -4.94 6.37 -23.27
N THR A 69 -4.04 6.77 -24.15
CA THR A 69 -3.64 6.00 -25.34
C THR A 69 -3.10 4.63 -24.89
N LEU A 70 -3.21 3.60 -25.75
CA LEU A 70 -2.68 2.25 -25.46
C LEU A 70 -1.22 2.30 -24.98
N THR A 71 -0.43 3.21 -25.54
CA THR A 71 0.97 3.47 -25.17
C THR A 71 1.15 4.00 -23.74
N GLN A 72 0.22 4.81 -23.22
CA GLN A 72 0.25 5.27 -21.83
C GLN A 72 -0.19 4.18 -20.85
N LYS A 73 -1.10 3.29 -21.28
CA LYS A 73 -1.47 2.09 -20.51
C LYS A 73 -0.32 1.09 -20.42
N LEU A 74 0.46 0.92 -21.49
CA LEU A 74 1.65 0.03 -21.48
C LEU A 74 2.82 0.58 -20.67
N LYS A 75 2.92 1.90 -20.44
CA LYS A 75 3.96 2.49 -19.56
C LYS A 75 3.84 2.05 -18.10
N ILE A 76 2.66 1.61 -17.66
CA ILE A 76 2.45 0.99 -16.35
C ILE A 76 3.30 -0.29 -16.22
N LEU A 77 3.40 -1.09 -17.29
CA LEU A 77 4.22 -2.30 -17.33
C LEU A 77 5.73 -1.99 -17.31
N LEU A 78 6.12 -0.74 -17.57
CA LEU A 78 7.50 -0.26 -17.64
C LEU A 78 7.92 0.48 -16.35
N THR A 79 7.20 0.30 -15.25
CA THR A 79 7.61 0.88 -13.97
C THR A 79 8.82 0.13 -13.40
N PRO A 80 9.78 0.83 -12.77
CA PRO A 80 10.98 0.18 -12.23
C PRO A 80 10.70 -1.00 -11.28
N PRO A 81 9.71 -0.93 -10.35
CA PRO A 81 9.40 -2.06 -9.46
C PRO A 81 8.91 -3.31 -10.18
N LEU A 82 8.02 -3.15 -11.18
CA LEU A 82 7.50 -4.28 -11.94
C LEU A 82 8.58 -4.90 -12.85
N GLN A 83 9.44 -4.05 -13.44
CA GLN A 83 10.61 -4.53 -14.16
C GLN A 83 11.55 -5.33 -13.25
N ALA A 84 11.80 -4.85 -12.03
CA ALA A 84 12.63 -5.54 -11.06
C ALA A 84 12.07 -6.94 -10.71
N ILE A 85 10.75 -7.09 -10.56
CA ILE A 85 10.13 -8.41 -10.35
C ILE A 85 10.32 -9.31 -11.56
N ILE A 86 10.10 -8.81 -12.77
CA ILE A 86 10.29 -9.60 -13.99
C ILE A 86 11.75 -10.08 -14.06
N PHE A 87 12.72 -9.21 -13.83
CA PHE A 87 14.13 -9.60 -13.79
C PHE A 87 14.44 -10.58 -12.66
N ALA A 88 13.90 -10.39 -11.45
CA ALA A 88 14.10 -11.30 -10.33
C ALA A 88 13.60 -12.71 -10.64
N VAL A 89 12.44 -12.83 -11.30
CA VAL A 89 11.89 -14.12 -11.72
C VAL A 89 12.71 -14.74 -12.85
N LEU A 90 13.11 -13.96 -13.85
CA LEU A 90 13.91 -14.45 -14.99
C LEU A 90 15.32 -14.87 -14.58
N LEU A 91 15.90 -14.21 -13.58
CA LEU A 91 17.24 -14.48 -13.06
C LEU A 91 17.22 -15.44 -11.86
N HIS A 92 16.06 -15.98 -11.51
CA HIS A 92 15.96 -16.94 -10.42
C HIS A 92 16.78 -18.19 -10.73
N GLY A 93 17.67 -18.57 -9.80
CA GLY A 93 18.59 -19.70 -9.97
C GLY A 93 19.87 -19.38 -10.75
N VAL A 94 20.09 -18.13 -11.15
CA VAL A 94 21.37 -17.69 -11.73
C VAL A 94 22.35 -17.38 -10.60
N GLU A 95 23.52 -18.04 -10.63
CA GLU A 95 24.64 -17.70 -9.74
C GLU A 95 25.32 -16.42 -10.22
N PHE A 96 25.28 -15.37 -9.41
CA PHE A 96 25.96 -14.12 -9.71
C PHE A 96 27.44 -14.19 -9.28
N PRO A 97 28.36 -13.52 -9.99
CA PRO A 97 29.72 -13.33 -9.50
C PRO A 97 29.70 -12.63 -8.14
N SER A 98 30.61 -13.02 -7.23
CA SER A 98 30.64 -12.55 -5.84
C SER A 98 30.65 -11.02 -5.68
N TYR A 99 31.25 -10.29 -6.64
CA TYR A 99 31.22 -8.83 -6.64
C TYR A 99 29.82 -8.24 -6.89
N VAL A 100 29.03 -8.85 -7.80
CA VAL A 100 27.66 -8.41 -8.11
C VAL A 100 26.74 -8.70 -6.93
N GLU A 101 26.82 -9.92 -6.37
CA GLU A 101 26.07 -10.30 -5.18
C GLU A 101 26.40 -9.37 -4.00
N GLY A 102 27.70 -9.07 -3.79
CA GLY A 102 28.13 -8.13 -2.76
C GLY A 102 27.59 -6.71 -2.93
N ILE A 103 27.40 -6.23 -4.17
CA ILE A 103 26.75 -4.93 -4.43
C ILE A 103 25.26 -5.00 -4.09
N LEU A 104 24.57 -6.06 -4.55
CA LEU A 104 23.14 -6.24 -4.31
C LEU A 104 22.83 -6.31 -2.81
N LEU A 105 23.60 -7.08 -2.04
CA LEU A 105 23.46 -7.18 -0.59
C LEU A 105 23.65 -5.82 0.11
N LYS A 106 24.63 -5.01 -0.33
CA LYS A 106 24.85 -3.66 0.21
C LYS A 106 23.68 -2.73 -0.10
N LEU A 107 23.16 -2.76 -1.33
CA LEU A 107 21.98 -1.97 -1.71
C LEU A 107 20.76 -2.39 -0.88
N GLU A 108 20.51 -3.69 -0.77
CA GLU A 108 19.42 -4.25 0.01
C GLU A 108 19.49 -3.84 1.49
N ALA A 109 20.70 -3.83 2.08
CA ALA A 109 20.90 -3.38 3.46
C ALA A 109 20.56 -1.90 3.68
N THR A 110 20.62 -1.06 2.64
CA THR A 110 20.22 0.36 2.74
C THR A 110 18.71 0.58 2.62
N LEU A 111 17.95 -0.38 2.08
CA LEU A 111 16.50 -0.23 1.88
C LEU A 111 15.76 -0.06 3.21
N ILE A 112 16.13 -0.85 4.22
CA ILE A 112 15.55 -0.83 5.57
C ILE A 112 15.57 0.58 6.19
N PRO A 113 16.76 1.22 6.40
CA PRO A 113 16.81 2.54 7.03
C PRO A 113 16.17 3.61 6.15
N LEU A 114 16.25 3.47 4.82
CA LEU A 114 15.61 4.42 3.90
C LEU A 114 14.08 4.37 3.98
N VAL A 115 13.47 3.18 3.93
CA VAL A 115 12.01 3.04 3.98
C VAL A 115 11.49 3.54 5.33
N THR A 116 12.15 3.16 6.43
CA THR A 116 11.80 3.64 7.78
C THR A 116 11.90 5.16 7.90
N MET A 117 12.97 5.77 7.36
CA MET A 117 13.12 7.23 7.33
C MET A 117 12.02 7.90 6.49
N ILE A 118 11.69 7.36 5.32
CA ILE A 118 10.63 7.88 4.45
C ILE A 118 9.27 7.83 5.16
N VAL A 119 8.96 6.75 5.89
CA VAL A 119 7.73 6.67 6.69
C VAL A 119 7.68 7.79 7.73
N GLY A 120 8.79 8.02 8.44
CA GLY A 120 8.92 9.12 9.40
C GLY A 120 8.72 10.49 8.74
N MET A 121 9.31 10.73 7.57
CA MET A 121 9.16 12.01 6.83
C MET A 121 7.74 12.25 6.30
N LYS A 122 6.95 11.19 6.07
CA LYS A 122 5.56 11.30 5.62
C LYS A 122 4.59 11.73 6.74
N LEU A 123 5.04 11.78 7.99
CA LEU A 123 4.26 12.27 9.12
C LEU A 123 4.17 13.80 9.07
N GLU A 124 3.15 14.31 8.38
CA GLU A 124 2.82 15.74 8.41
C GLU A 124 1.66 16.02 9.37
N ILE A 125 1.95 16.64 10.51
CA ILE A 125 0.96 17.08 11.51
C ILE A 125 0.42 18.47 11.11
N LYS A 126 -0.12 18.61 9.90
CA LYS A 126 -0.84 19.83 9.50
C LYS A 126 -2.34 19.61 9.69
N ALA A 127 -2.98 20.62 10.29
CA ALA A 127 -4.27 20.53 10.96
C ALA A 127 -5.36 19.78 10.15
N PHE A 128 -5.81 18.63 10.68
CA PHE A 128 -6.85 17.74 10.14
C PHE A 128 -8.28 18.32 10.12
N LYS A 129 -8.45 19.64 9.95
CA LYS A 129 -9.73 20.31 10.20
C LYS A 129 -10.78 20.06 9.10
N ASN A 130 -10.36 19.98 7.84
CA ASN A 130 -11.28 19.76 6.72
C ASN A 130 -11.56 18.27 6.52
N TYR A 131 -12.82 17.88 6.27
CA TYR A 131 -13.20 16.49 5.99
C TYR A 131 -12.79 15.46 7.08
N PHE A 132 -12.72 15.89 8.35
CA PHE A 132 -12.30 15.03 9.45
C PHE A 132 -13.20 13.81 9.63
N LYS A 133 -14.53 14.01 9.55
CA LYS A 133 -15.51 12.93 9.72
C LYS A 133 -15.40 11.90 8.61
N GLU A 134 -15.28 12.37 7.37
CA GLU A 134 -15.09 11.54 6.18
C GLU A 134 -13.78 10.77 6.26
N SER A 135 -12.70 11.39 6.72
CA SER A 135 -11.42 10.73 6.95
C SER A 135 -11.55 9.64 8.01
N LEU A 136 -12.26 9.91 9.11
CA LEU A 136 -12.48 8.92 10.18
C LEU A 136 -13.30 7.73 9.68
N TYR A 137 -14.36 7.96 8.91
CA TYR A 137 -15.13 6.88 8.29
C TYR A 137 -14.29 6.07 7.30
N ALA A 138 -13.49 6.75 6.48
CA ALA A 138 -12.63 6.07 5.51
C ALA A 138 -11.61 5.16 6.20
N LEU A 139 -10.99 5.64 7.28
CA LEU A 139 -10.05 4.86 8.09
C LEU A 139 -10.73 3.72 8.85
N GLY A 140 -11.89 3.97 9.44
CA GLY A 140 -12.67 2.93 10.11
C GLY A 140 -13.03 1.80 9.13
N ILE A 141 -13.40 2.14 7.89
CA ILE A 141 -13.63 1.13 6.85
C ILE A 141 -12.32 0.44 6.47
N LYS A 142 -11.28 1.18 6.07
CA LYS A 142 -10.04 0.62 5.51
C LYS A 142 -9.25 -0.22 6.51
N MET A 143 -9.12 0.26 7.75
CA MET A 143 -8.19 -0.29 8.73
C MET A 143 -8.87 -1.13 9.82
N LEU A 144 -10.20 -1.07 9.95
CA LEU A 144 -10.94 -1.90 10.92
C LEU A 144 -11.95 -2.82 10.22
N LEU A 145 -12.90 -2.26 9.47
CA LEU A 145 -13.97 -3.07 8.86
C LEU A 145 -13.44 -4.03 7.79
N VAL A 146 -12.59 -3.56 6.87
CA VAL A 146 -12.04 -4.40 5.80
C VAL A 146 -11.18 -5.54 6.36
N PRO A 147 -10.22 -5.31 7.27
CA PRO A 147 -9.47 -6.41 7.89
C PRO A 147 -10.36 -7.35 8.69
N LEU A 148 -11.36 -6.84 9.42
CA LEU A 148 -12.31 -7.67 10.16
C LEU A 148 -13.11 -8.59 9.22
N VAL A 149 -13.64 -8.03 8.12
CA VAL A 149 -14.37 -8.81 7.11
C VAL A 149 -13.45 -9.86 6.48
N MET A 150 -12.22 -9.48 6.14
CA MET A 150 -11.25 -10.41 5.58
C MET A 150 -10.85 -11.50 6.58
N LEU A 151 -10.73 -11.19 7.87
CA LEU A 151 -10.48 -12.17 8.91
C LEU A 151 -11.60 -13.23 8.93
N VAL A 152 -12.86 -12.80 8.92
CA VAL A 152 -14.02 -13.71 8.95
C VAL A 152 -14.13 -14.54 7.67
N VAL A 153 -13.93 -13.91 6.49
CA VAL A 153 -14.01 -14.58 5.19
C VAL A 153 -12.89 -15.60 5.02
N LEU A 154 -11.68 -15.25 5.45
CA LEU A 154 -10.53 -16.13 5.33
C LEU A 154 -10.47 -17.17 6.44
N TYR A 155 -11.07 -16.94 7.61
CA TYR A 155 -11.05 -17.86 8.77
C TYR A 155 -11.17 -19.36 8.42
N PRO A 156 -12.13 -19.82 7.59
CA PRO A 156 -12.24 -21.25 7.25
C PRO A 156 -11.10 -21.80 6.37
N PHE A 157 -10.33 -20.92 5.71
CA PHE A 157 -9.20 -21.25 4.85
C PHE A 157 -7.86 -20.79 5.44
N TYR A 158 -7.88 -20.18 6.63
CA TYR A 158 -6.73 -19.48 7.19
C TYR A 158 -5.87 -20.46 7.99
N ASP A 159 -4.65 -20.71 7.50
CA ASP A 159 -3.61 -21.34 8.30
C ASP A 159 -2.96 -20.26 9.17
N PHE A 160 -3.35 -20.20 10.45
CA PHE A 160 -2.85 -19.21 11.40
C PHE A 160 -1.37 -19.41 11.74
N ASP A 161 -0.76 -20.53 11.40
CA ASP A 161 0.68 -20.75 11.59
C ASP A 161 1.51 -20.25 10.40
N ALA A 162 0.88 -20.08 9.23
CA ALA A 162 1.56 -19.66 8.01
C ALA A 162 1.93 -18.17 8.01
N THR A 163 3.24 -17.87 8.02
CA THR A 163 3.76 -16.50 8.02
C THR A 163 3.30 -15.68 6.80
N TYR A 164 3.17 -16.29 5.62
CA TYR A 164 2.70 -15.59 4.42
C TYR A 164 1.25 -15.10 4.55
N MET A 165 0.40 -15.83 5.28
CA MET A 165 -0.97 -15.42 5.59
C MET A 165 -0.97 -14.22 6.54
N LYS A 166 -0.17 -14.30 7.61
CA LYS A 166 -0.02 -13.19 8.58
C LYS A 166 0.45 -11.90 7.90
N VAL A 167 1.47 -11.99 7.05
CA VAL A 167 1.95 -10.85 6.25
C VAL A 167 0.83 -10.30 5.36
N THR A 168 0.12 -11.16 4.63
CA THR A 168 -1.00 -10.75 3.78
C THR A 168 -2.09 -10.01 4.56
N PHE A 169 -2.41 -10.48 5.77
CA PHE A 169 -3.41 -9.83 6.62
C PHE A 169 -2.94 -8.45 7.08
N ILE A 170 -1.69 -8.33 7.52
CA ILE A 170 -1.11 -7.04 7.91
C ILE A 170 -1.11 -6.06 6.73
N GLU A 171 -0.78 -6.51 5.52
CA GLU A 171 -0.85 -5.71 4.30
C GLU A 171 -2.28 -5.23 3.96
N ILE A 172 -3.31 -6.05 4.23
CA ILE A 172 -4.72 -5.65 4.08
C ILE A 172 -5.08 -4.50 5.04
N ALA A 173 -4.59 -4.56 6.27
CA ALA A 173 -4.87 -3.59 7.34
C ALA A 173 -4.11 -2.26 7.20
N MET A 174 -3.19 -2.15 6.25
CA MET A 174 -2.37 -0.96 6.06
C MET A 174 -3.20 0.32 5.84
N PRO A 175 -2.71 1.48 6.32
CA PRO A 175 -3.37 2.76 6.14
C PRO A 175 -3.47 3.16 4.66
N PRO A 176 -4.19 4.23 4.29
CA PRO A 176 -4.35 4.63 2.90
C PRO A 176 -3.03 4.84 2.14
N MET A 177 -2.99 4.41 0.89
CA MET A 177 -1.75 4.42 0.08
C MET A 177 -1.29 5.82 -0.30
N THR A 178 0.00 6.14 -0.08
CA THR A 178 0.59 7.43 -0.50
C THR A 178 0.46 7.66 -2.00
N MET A 179 0.79 6.66 -2.83
CA MET A 179 0.74 6.81 -4.29
C MET A 179 -0.69 7.05 -4.79
N ALA A 180 -1.68 6.37 -4.22
CA ALA A 180 -3.08 6.59 -4.53
C ALA A 180 -3.52 8.02 -4.19
N THR A 181 -3.12 8.55 -3.03
CA THR A 181 -3.35 9.95 -2.64
C THR A 181 -2.73 10.92 -3.64
N VAL A 182 -1.47 10.70 -4.05
CA VAL A 182 -0.80 11.57 -5.04
C VAL A 182 -1.52 11.55 -6.39
N LEU A 183 -1.90 10.37 -6.87
CA LEU A 183 -2.62 10.23 -8.15
C LEU A 183 -4.02 10.85 -8.09
N ALA A 184 -4.74 10.68 -6.98
CA ALA A 184 -6.04 11.30 -6.76
C ALA A 184 -5.95 12.83 -6.85
N ILE A 185 -4.97 13.43 -6.16
CA ILE A 185 -4.74 14.88 -6.19
C ILE A 185 -4.39 15.35 -7.60
N ARG A 186 -3.47 14.66 -8.27
CA ARG A 186 -3.07 14.99 -9.66
C ARG A 186 -4.24 14.84 -10.65
N GLY A 187 -5.11 13.86 -10.41
CA GLY A 187 -6.34 13.66 -11.16
C GLY A 187 -7.45 14.66 -10.87
N GLY A 188 -7.24 15.62 -9.96
CA GLY A 188 -8.20 16.68 -9.66
C GLY A 188 -9.32 16.28 -8.68
N LEU A 189 -9.11 15.22 -7.89
CA LEU A 189 -9.97 14.84 -6.78
C LEU A 189 -9.79 15.75 -5.55
N ASN A 190 -10.50 15.46 -4.46
CA ASN A 190 -10.47 16.28 -3.25
C ASN A 190 -9.14 16.12 -2.50
N LYS A 191 -8.31 17.16 -2.55
CA LYS A 191 -6.97 17.15 -1.94
C LYS A 191 -7.00 17.02 -0.41
N ASP A 192 -7.87 17.78 0.25
CA ASP A 192 -7.91 17.84 1.71
C ASP A 192 -8.29 16.49 2.31
N LEU A 193 -9.33 15.84 1.79
CA LEU A 193 -9.72 14.50 2.22
C LEU A 193 -8.60 13.47 1.97
N ALA A 194 -7.95 13.52 0.80
CA ALA A 194 -6.90 12.55 0.45
C ALA A 194 -5.66 12.66 1.37
N ILE A 195 -5.22 13.90 1.68
CA ILE A 195 -4.08 14.15 2.56
C ILE A 195 -4.44 13.87 4.02
N ASN A 196 -5.62 14.31 4.47
CA ASN A 196 -6.03 14.13 5.87
C ASN A 196 -6.21 12.64 6.20
N THR A 197 -6.88 11.88 5.33
CA THR A 197 -7.04 10.43 5.54
C THR A 197 -5.69 9.71 5.54
N LEU A 198 -4.77 10.07 4.63
CA LEU A 198 -3.41 9.51 4.60
C LEU A 198 -2.66 9.79 5.91
N GLY A 199 -2.58 11.05 6.33
CA GLY A 199 -1.84 11.46 7.52
C GLY A 199 -2.43 10.85 8.80
N MET A 200 -3.75 10.94 8.97
CA MET A 200 -4.45 10.30 10.10
C MET A 200 -4.27 8.78 10.10
N GLY A 201 -4.28 8.14 8.94
CA GLY A 201 -4.07 6.70 8.82
C GLY A 201 -2.67 6.25 9.23
N ILE A 202 -1.63 6.97 8.81
CA ILE A 202 -0.25 6.67 9.24
C ILE A 202 -0.11 6.85 10.77
N LEU A 203 -0.74 7.86 11.36
CA LEU A 203 -0.72 8.01 12.83
C LEU A 203 -1.50 6.88 13.51
N ALA A 204 -2.68 6.52 12.99
CA ALA A 204 -3.50 5.47 13.55
C ALA A 204 -2.86 4.07 13.41
N SER A 205 -2.02 3.84 12.39
CA SER A 205 -1.36 2.55 12.18
C SER A 205 -0.45 2.14 13.34
N PHE A 206 0.16 3.11 14.04
CA PHE A 206 0.99 2.83 15.22
C PHE A 206 0.26 2.10 16.34
N LEU A 207 -1.08 2.25 16.42
CA LEU A 207 -1.91 1.54 17.39
C LEU A 207 -2.66 0.38 16.74
N ILE A 208 -3.27 0.60 15.57
CA ILE A 208 -4.16 -0.38 14.94
C ILE A 208 -3.40 -1.61 14.43
N ILE A 209 -2.22 -1.44 13.83
CA ILE A 209 -1.48 -2.56 13.24
C ILE A 209 -0.95 -3.53 14.32
N PRO A 210 -0.33 -3.06 15.42
CA PRO A 210 0.05 -3.96 16.51
C PRO A 210 -1.12 -4.72 17.12
N ILE A 211 -2.29 -4.08 17.26
CA ILE A 211 -3.50 -4.74 17.76
C ILE A 211 -3.94 -5.87 16.83
N TRP A 212 -3.97 -5.62 15.52
CA TRP A 212 -4.26 -6.65 14.53
C TRP A 212 -3.24 -7.78 14.56
N ASN A 213 -1.95 -7.47 14.68
CA ASN A 213 -0.91 -8.46 14.81
C ASN A 213 -1.10 -9.33 16.05
N LEU A 214 -1.51 -8.75 17.19
CA LEU A 214 -1.85 -9.54 18.37
C LEU A 214 -3.03 -10.48 18.10
N ILE A 215 -4.10 -9.98 17.48
CA ILE A 215 -5.32 -10.77 17.20
C ILE A 215 -5.03 -11.98 16.31
N ILE A 216 -4.20 -11.84 15.28
CA ILE A 216 -3.90 -12.93 14.33
C ILE A 216 -2.83 -13.92 14.84
N ASN A 217 -2.18 -13.62 15.96
CA ASN A 217 -1.19 -14.50 16.60
C ASN A 217 -1.77 -15.22 17.84
N ILE A 218 -3.03 -15.00 18.18
CA ILE A 218 -3.79 -15.77 19.17
C ILE A 218 -4.30 -17.04 18.50
#